data_AF-A0AAN4Q5Q3-F1
#
_entry.id   AF-A0AAN4Q5Q3-F1
#
_cell.length_a   1.000
_cell.length_b   1.000
_cell.length_c   1.000
_cell.angle_alpha   90.00
_cell.angle_beta   90.00
_cell.angle_gamma   90.00
#
_symmetry.space_group_name_H-M   'P 1'
#
loop_
_entity.id
_entity.type
_entity.pdbx_description
1 polymer ?
#
loop_
_entity_poly.entity_id
_entity_poly.type
_entity_poly.pdbx_seq_one_letter_code
_entity_poly.pdbx_strand_id
1 'polypeptide(L)'
;MDTTRIVTSQGVRFNNRLYRSDALKAIVGLRVRLQFDDPADDRALVIWGDSVIEVRLWKRCNPSRIRSLLQAAVDSSAERPLKPRAFD
;
A
#
# COMPACT_ATOMS: atom_id res chain seq x y z
N MET A 1 9.39 12.91 18.50
CA MET A 1 9.41 11.76 19.43
C MET A 1 9.84 10.54 18.65
N ASP A 2 10.95 9.91 19.04
CA ASP A 2 11.41 8.68 18.42
C ASP A 2 10.58 7.49 18.88
N THR A 3 9.73 6.99 17.98
CA THR A 3 8.90 5.83 18.29
C THR A 3 9.53 4.59 17.70
N THR A 4 10.10 3.75 18.55
CA THR A 4 10.66 2.47 18.10
C THR A 4 9.57 1.39 18.05
N ARG A 5 9.47 0.64 16.95
CA ARG A 5 8.50 -0.44 16.74
C ARG A 5 9.15 -1.65 16.10
N ILE A 6 8.56 -2.83 16.31
CA ILE A 6 8.96 -4.06 15.63
C ILE A 6 8.13 -4.18 14.36
N VAL A 7 8.80 -4.48 13.25
CA VAL A 7 8.12 -4.77 11.98
C VAL A 7 7.51 -6.16 12.04
N THR A 8 6.22 -6.25 11.76
CA THR A 8 5.49 -7.52 11.68
C THR A 8 5.22 -7.88 10.22
N SER A 9 4.83 -9.13 9.96
CA SER A 9 4.39 -9.58 8.63
C SER A 9 3.21 -8.76 8.07
N GLN A 10 2.41 -8.16 8.95
CA GLN A 10 1.32 -7.27 8.56
C GLN A 10 1.79 -5.85 8.22
N GLY A 11 2.94 -5.41 8.77
CA GLY A 11 3.43 -4.04 8.71
C GLY A 11 3.88 -3.52 10.08
N VAL A 12 3.89 -2.20 10.27
CA VAL A 12 4.25 -1.54 11.54
C VAL A 12 2.99 -0.99 12.20
N ARG A 13 2.79 -1.25 13.50
CA ARG A 13 1.66 -0.72 14.27
C ARG A 13 2.06 0.48 15.13
N PHE A 14 1.25 1.53 15.11
CA PHE A 14 1.39 2.70 15.96
C PHE A 14 0.01 3.28 16.29
N ASN A 15 -0.28 3.58 17.56
CA ASN A 15 -1.57 4.14 18.01
C ASN A 15 -2.80 3.41 17.44
N ASN A 16 -2.81 2.08 17.51
CA ASN A 16 -3.87 1.21 16.97
C ASN A 16 -4.10 1.31 15.45
N ARG A 17 -3.16 1.94 14.73
CA ARG A 17 -3.13 2.06 13.28
C ARG A 17 -2.06 1.14 12.70
N LEU A 18 -2.32 0.58 11.53
CA LEU A 18 -1.40 -0.30 10.81
C LEU A 18 -0.84 0.43 9.60
N TYR A 19 0.48 0.55 9.50
CA TYR A 19 1.18 1.11 8.36
C TYR A 19 1.81 -0.01 7.54
N ARG A 20 1.65 0.03 6.22
CA ARG A 20 2.09 -1.01 5.30
C ARG A 20 2.91 -0.44 4.16
N SER A 21 3.88 -1.24 3.73
CA SER A 21 4.63 -1.09 2.49
C SER A 21 5.19 -2.47 2.14
N ASP A 22 5.29 -2.80 0.85
CA ASP A 22 5.86 -4.08 0.41
C ASP A 22 7.35 -4.20 0.80
N ALA A 23 8.05 -3.07 0.91
CA ALA A 23 9.45 -3.01 1.34
C ALA A 23 9.66 -3.51 2.78
N LEU A 24 8.61 -3.47 3.64
CA LEU A 24 8.71 -3.97 5.02
C LEU A 24 8.92 -5.48 5.09
N LYS A 25 8.58 -6.23 4.03
CA LYS A 25 8.74 -7.70 3.99
C LYS A 25 10.19 -8.12 4.17
N ALA A 26 11.14 -7.31 3.71
CA ALA A 26 12.57 -7.59 3.82
C ALA A 26 13.14 -7.44 5.24
N ILE A 27 12.40 -6.75 6.13
CA ILE A 27 12.88 -6.37 7.46
C ILE A 27 11.93 -6.81 8.60
N VAL A 28 11.10 -7.83 8.33
CA VAL A 28 10.20 -8.41 9.34
C VAL A 28 11.00 -8.95 10.53
N GLY A 29 10.53 -8.67 11.74
CA GLY A 29 11.21 -9.03 12.99
C GLY A 29 12.25 -8.00 13.45
N LEU A 30 12.62 -7.05 12.59
CA LEU A 30 13.58 -6.01 12.96
C LEU A 30 12.91 -4.87 13.73
N ARG A 31 13.70 -4.23 14.58
CA ARG A 31 13.32 -3.06 15.36
C ARG A 31 13.70 -1.80 14.58
N VAL A 32 12.73 -0.93 14.36
CA VAL A 32 12.87 0.26 13.50
C VAL A 32 12.36 1.51 14.20
N ARG A 33 12.84 2.68 13.78
CA ARG A 33 12.30 3.98 14.21
C ARG A 33 11.19 4.40 13.26
N LEU A 34 10.09 4.89 13.81
CA LEU A 34 8.96 5.41 13.06
C LEU A 34 8.90 6.93 13.26
N GLN A 35 8.92 7.67 12.16
CA GLN A 35 8.84 9.12 12.09
C GLN A 35 7.62 9.54 11.28
N PHE A 36 6.99 10.65 11.66
CA PHE A 36 5.83 11.22 10.99
C PHE A 36 6.17 12.66 10.59
N ASP A 37 6.03 12.99 9.31
CA ASP A 37 6.36 14.32 8.77
C ASP A 37 5.17 15.29 8.85
N ASP A 38 3.94 14.77 8.94
CA ASP A 38 2.71 15.56 8.91
C ASP A 38 1.71 15.14 9.98
N PRO A 39 0.90 16.07 10.52
CA PRO A 39 -0.19 15.76 11.46
C PRO A 39 -1.33 14.94 10.82
N ALA A 40 -1.31 14.77 9.49
CA ALA A 40 -2.29 13.98 8.77
C ALA A 40 -2.21 12.46 9.07
N ASP A 41 -1.14 11.98 9.72
CA ASP A 41 -0.93 10.59 10.20
C ASP A 41 -1.19 9.47 9.15
N ASP A 42 -1.32 9.81 7.87
CA ASP A 42 -1.61 8.86 6.80
C ASP A 42 -0.33 8.26 6.21
N ARG A 43 0.82 8.91 6.48
CA ARG A 43 2.15 8.51 6.01
C ARG A 43 3.13 8.54 7.17
N ALA A 44 4.08 7.62 7.14
CA ALA A 44 5.18 7.58 8.09
C ALA A 44 6.45 7.12 7.38
N LEU A 45 7.60 7.48 7.94
CA LEU A 45 8.90 6.98 7.54
C LEU A 45 9.37 5.95 8.54
N VAL A 46 9.76 4.78 8.03
CA VAL A 46 10.44 3.73 8.78
C VAL A 46 11.94 3.88 8.54
N ILE A 47 12.69 4.19 9.60
CA ILE A 47 14.12 4.39 9.58
C ILE A 47 14.79 3.17 10.22
N TRP A 48 15.69 2.52 9.47
CA TRP A 48 16.46 1.37 9.90
C TRP A 48 17.92 1.49 9.41
N GLY A 49 18.85 1.78 10.33
CA GLY A 49 20.21 2.14 9.94
C GLY A 49 20.20 3.36 9.02
N ASP A 50 20.83 3.22 7.85
CA ASP A 50 20.84 4.23 6.78
C ASP A 50 19.66 4.09 5.79
N SER A 51 18.79 3.11 5.99
CA SER A 51 17.62 2.88 5.13
C SER A 51 16.39 3.64 5.63
N VAL A 52 15.68 4.27 4.70
CA VAL A 52 14.41 4.94 4.94
C VAL A 52 13.34 4.35 4.03
N ILE A 53 12.23 3.93 4.61
CA ILE A 53 11.10 3.31 3.90
C ILE A 53 9.84 4.14 4.17
N GLU A 54 9.22 4.69 3.12
CA GLU A 54 7.89 5.29 3.23
C GLU A 54 6.85 4.18 3.44
N VAL A 55 6.03 4.35 4.48
CA VAL A 55 4.89 3.48 4.79
C VAL A 55 3.61 4.30 4.82
N ARG A 56 2.52 3.67 4.41
CA ARG A 56 1.20 4.33 4.38
C ARG A 56 0.24 3.66 5.33
N LEU A 57 -0.63 4.47 5.92
CA LEU A 57 -1.72 3.98 6.75
C LEU A 57 -2.58 3.04 5.92
N TRP A 58 -2.68 1.80 6.38
CA TRP A 58 -3.58 0.81 5.79
C TRP A 58 -5.00 1.15 6.21
N LYS A 59 -5.69 1.86 5.31
CA LYS A 59 -7.13 2.05 5.39
C LYS A 59 -7.77 0.80 4.80
N ARG A 60 -8.64 0.16 5.58
CA ARG A 60 -9.44 -0.96 5.09
C ARG A 60 -10.29 -0.42 3.93
N CYS A 61 -9.93 -0.74 2.69
CA CYS A 61 -10.77 -0.39 1.55
C CYS A 61 -12.14 -1.01 1.78
N ASN A 62 -13.20 -0.21 1.73
CA ASN A 62 -14.55 -0.73 1.77
C ASN A 62 -14.73 -1.73 0.62
N PRO A 63 -15.21 -2.96 0.88
CA PRO A 63 -15.34 -4.00 -0.13
C PRO A 63 -16.22 -3.58 -1.32
N SER A 64 -17.13 -2.62 -1.11
CA SER A 64 -17.96 -2.01 -2.16
C SER A 64 -17.15 -1.24 -3.23
N ARG A 65 -16.07 -0.57 -2.84
CA ARG A 65 -15.17 0.14 -3.78
C ARG A 65 -14.34 -0.82 -4.62
N ILE A 66 -13.94 -1.97 -4.04
CA ILE A 66 -13.16 -2.99 -4.74
C ILE A 66 -14.00 -3.67 -5.83
N ARG A 67 -15.27 -3.99 -5.56
CA ARG A 67 -16.19 -4.49 -6.59
C ARG A 67 -16.38 -3.51 -7.74
N SER A 68 -16.50 -2.21 -7.44
CA SER A 68 -16.65 -1.17 -8.47
C SER A 68 -15.40 -1.02 -9.34
N LEU A 69 -14.20 -1.09 -8.74
CA LEU A 69 -12.93 -1.07 -9.48
C LEU A 69 -12.72 -2.31 -10.34
N LEU A 70 -13.06 -3.49 -9.82
CA LEU A 70 -13.01 -4.75 -10.59
C LEU A 70 -14.00 -4.74 -11.75
N GLN A 71 -15.21 -4.21 -11.55
CA GLN A 71 -16.22 -4.07 -12.61
C GLN A 71 -15.75 -3.09 -13.70
N ALA A 72 -15.18 -1.94 -13.33
CA ALA A 72 -14.65 -0.97 -14.28
C ALA A 72 -13.44 -1.50 -15.08
N ALA A 73 -12.62 -2.35 -14.49
CA ALA A 73 -11.51 -3.02 -15.18
C ALA A 73 -12.00 -4.09 -16.18
N VAL A 74 -13.10 -4.77 -15.87
CA VAL A 74 -13.78 -5.71 -16.79
C VAL A 74 -14.43 -4.96 -17.95
N ASP A 75 -15.12 -3.85 -17.69
CA ASP A 75 -15.77 -3.04 -18.74
C ASP A 75 -14.73 -2.35 -19.65
N SER A 76 -13.55 -1.99 -19.13
CA SER A 76 -12.44 -1.42 -19.92
C SER A 76 -11.70 -2.44 -20.80
N SER A 77 -11.94 -3.74 -20.62
CA SER A 77 -11.32 -4.80 -21.44
C SER A 77 -12.22 -5.26 -22.61
N ALA A 78 -13.40 -4.67 -22.77
CA ALA A 78 -14.34 -4.99 -23.84
C ALA A 78 -14.20 -4.05 -25.06
N GLU A 79 -13.00 -3.59 -25.38
CA GLU A 79 -12.75 -2.88 -26.64
C GLU A 79 -12.41 -3.87 -27.78
N ARG A 80 -13.46 -4.23 -28.53
CA ARG A 80 -13.53 -4.78 -29.91
C ARG A 80 -12.95 -6.17 -30.23
N PRO A 81 -13.74 -7.07 -30.84
CA PRO A 81 -13.24 -7.88 -31.94
C PRO A 81 -13.10 -6.97 -33.18
N LEU A 82 -11.87 -6.81 -33.68
CA LEU A 82 -11.60 -6.24 -35.00
C LEU A 82 -12.33 -7.07 -36.06
N LYS A 83 -13.35 -6.48 -36.69
CA LYS A 83 -13.96 -7.03 -37.91
C LYS A 83 -12.88 -7.05 -39.00
N PRO A 84 -12.44 -8.19 -39.54
CA PRO A 84 -11.54 -8.20 -40.69
C PRO A 84 -12.29 -7.63 -41.89
N ARG A 85 -11.76 -6.58 -42.51
CA ARG A 85 -12.12 -6.22 -43.88
C ARG A 85 -11.57 -7.33 -44.76
N ALA A 86 -12.45 -8.10 -45.40
CA ALA A 86 -12.07 -8.79 -46.63
C ALA A 86 -11.93 -7.71 -47.71
N PHE A 87 -10.74 -7.66 -48.31
CA PHE A 87 -10.47 -6.95 -49.56
C PHE A 87 -10.68 -7.97 -50.69
N ASP A 88 -11.16 -7.45 -51.82
CA ASP A 88 -11.69 -8.10 -53.05
C ASP A 88 -13.09 -8.73 -52.96
#